data_AF-A0A935SK52-F1
#
_entry.id   AF-A0A935SK52-F1
#
_cell.length_a   1.000
_cell.length_b   1.000
_cell.length_c   1.000
_cell.angle_alpha   90.00
_cell.angle_beta   90.00
_cell.angle_gamma   90.00
#
_symmetry.space_group_name_H-M   'P 1'
#
loop_
_entity.id
_entity.type
_entity.pdbx_description
1 polymer ?
#
loop_
_entity_poly.entity_id
_entity_poly.type
_entity_poly.pdbx_seq_one_letter_code
_entity_poly.pdbx_strand_id
1 'polypeptide(L)'
;MTDHLNNFSEETGCPKCSSLLIKPVKYTWWGGVIGPKLLHHTKCEECKYTFNSKTRKSNKNGIIIYSVIVFVVFFLVFFFLRMRY
;
A
#
# COMPACT_ATOMS: atom_id res chain seq x y z
N MET A 1 7.87 -25.67 -21.28
CA MET A 1 8.56 -24.37 -21.03
C MET A 1 7.58 -23.22 -20.76
N THR A 2 6.27 -23.44 -20.88
CA THR A 2 5.23 -22.46 -20.52
C THR A 2 4.97 -22.40 -19.01
N ASP A 3 5.19 -23.50 -18.28
CA ASP A 3 4.81 -23.62 -16.87
C ASP A 3 5.67 -22.75 -15.94
N HIS A 4 6.94 -22.53 -16.29
CA HIS A 4 7.82 -21.62 -15.55
C HIS A 4 7.49 -20.14 -15.81
N LEU A 5 7.07 -19.80 -17.03
CA LEU A 5 6.65 -18.43 -17.37
C LEU A 5 5.33 -18.06 -16.69
N ASN A 6 4.42 -19.03 -16.59
CA ASN A 6 3.15 -18.87 -15.88
C ASN A 6 3.34 -18.76 -14.36
N ASN A 7 4.25 -19.53 -13.76
CA ASN A 7 4.61 -19.35 -12.36
C ASN A 7 5.23 -17.97 -12.09
N PHE A 8 6.15 -17.52 -12.95
CA PHE A 8 6.80 -16.23 -12.78
C PHE A 8 5.79 -15.07 -12.90
N SER A 9 4.82 -15.16 -13.81
CA SER A 9 3.79 -14.13 -13.97
C SER A 9 2.78 -14.12 -12.82
N GLU A 10 2.48 -15.26 -12.19
CA GLU A 10 1.69 -15.31 -10.96
C GLU A 10 2.42 -14.69 -9.77
N GLU A 11 3.71 -14.97 -9.62
CA GLU A 11 4.57 -14.40 -8.57
C GLU A 11 4.75 -12.89 -8.72
N THR A 12 4.92 -12.40 -9.95
CA THR A 12 5.30 -11.00 -10.23
C THR A 12 4.15 -10.10 -10.73
N GLY A 13 3.06 -10.65 -11.25
CA GLY A 13 1.98 -9.92 -11.91
C GLY A 13 0.98 -9.24 -10.98
N CYS A 14 -0.27 -9.04 -11.37
CA CYS A 14 -1.33 -8.58 -10.48
C CYS A 14 -2.07 -9.78 -9.89
N PRO A 15 -2.28 -9.88 -8.57
CA PRO A 15 -2.98 -11.03 -7.95
C PRO A 15 -4.47 -11.11 -8.32
N LYS A 16 -5.03 -10.09 -8.98
CA LYS A 16 -6.46 -10.05 -9.37
C LYS A 16 -6.70 -10.37 -10.85
N CYS A 17 -5.79 -9.97 -11.74
CA CYS A 17 -5.98 -10.13 -13.20
C CYS A 17 -4.73 -10.68 -13.92
N SER A 18 -3.70 -11.08 -13.18
CA SER A 18 -2.42 -11.63 -13.68
C SER A 18 -1.63 -10.72 -14.64
N SER A 19 -2.04 -9.47 -14.84
CA SER A 19 -1.29 -8.50 -15.65
C SER A 19 0.07 -8.18 -15.04
N LEU A 20 1.11 -8.14 -15.86
CA LEU A 20 2.47 -7.73 -15.48
C LEU A 20 2.64 -6.20 -15.36
N LEU A 21 1.64 -5.43 -15.80
CA LEU A 21 1.65 -3.97 -15.75
C LEU A 21 1.25 -3.50 -14.35
N ILE A 22 2.20 -3.57 -13.42
CA ILE A 22 2.07 -3.08 -12.05
C ILE A 22 3.06 -1.94 -11.79
N LYS A 23 2.65 -0.93 -11.01
CA LYS A 23 3.49 0.21 -10.63
C LYS A 23 3.42 0.49 -9.14
N PRO A 24 4.56 0.73 -8.47
CA PRO A 24 4.57 1.17 -7.09
C PRO A 24 3.96 2.58 -7.00
N VAL A 25 3.08 2.78 -6.03
CA VAL A 25 2.44 4.07 -5.79
C VAL A 25 3.39 4.94 -4.99
N LYS A 26 3.74 6.11 -5.53
CA LYS A 26 4.70 7.04 -4.91
C LYS A 26 4.06 7.98 -3.88
N TYR A 27 2.76 8.23 -4.00
CA TYR A 27 2.03 9.17 -3.16
C TYR A 27 0.57 8.75 -3.00
N THR A 28 0.01 8.91 -1.80
CA THR A 28 -1.42 8.84 -1.53
C THR A 28 -1.87 10.01 -0.68
N TRP A 29 -3.12 10.45 -0.84
CA TRP A 29 -3.66 11.56 -0.07
C TRP A 29 -3.78 11.25 1.44
N TRP A 30 -3.96 9.98 1.82
CA TRP A 30 -4.07 9.54 3.22
C TRP A 30 -2.71 9.25 3.88
N GLY A 31 -1.65 9.02 3.09
CA GLY A 31 -0.35 8.55 3.58
C GLY A 31 0.85 9.36 3.12
N GLY A 32 0.63 10.42 2.33
CA GLY A 32 1.70 11.16 1.69
C GLY A 32 2.61 10.25 0.86
N VAL A 33 3.91 10.50 0.94
CA VAL A 33 4.96 9.64 0.33
C VAL A 33 5.31 8.46 1.24
N ILE A 34 5.08 8.58 2.55
CA ILE A 34 5.53 7.62 3.56
C ILE A 34 4.62 6.39 3.61
N GLY A 35 3.31 6.58 3.67
CA GLY A 35 2.32 5.50 3.77
C GLY A 35 2.44 4.45 2.66
N PRO A 36 2.49 4.85 1.37
CA PRO A 36 2.68 3.92 0.26
C PRO A 36 3.98 3.14 0.36
N LYS A 37 5.07 3.79 0.81
CA LYS A 37 6.39 3.14 0.96
C LYS A 37 6.39 2.11 2.08
N LEU A 38 5.81 2.44 3.24
CA LEU A 38 5.69 1.54 4.38
C LEU A 38 4.84 0.30 4.08
N LEU A 39 3.75 0.49 3.34
CA LEU A 39 2.82 -0.60 3.00
C LEU A 39 3.15 -1.30 1.68
N HIS A 40 4.31 -1.02 1.08
CA HIS A 40 4.70 -1.54 -0.24
C HIS A 40 3.55 -1.41 -1.27
N HIS A 41 2.86 -0.27 -1.25
CA HIS A 41 1.61 -0.05 -1.95
C HIS A 41 1.84 0.00 -3.45
N THR A 42 1.26 -0.95 -4.16
CA THR A 42 1.42 -1.15 -5.60
C THR A 42 0.05 -1.18 -6.25
N LYS A 43 -0.06 -0.60 -7.44
CA LYS A 43 -1.29 -0.54 -8.22
C LYS A 43 -1.08 -1.23 -9.56
N CYS A 44 -2.05 -2.04 -9.97
CA CYS A 44 -2.11 -2.55 -11.33
C CYS A 44 -2.62 -1.46 -12.28
N GLU A 45 -1.94 -1.27 -13.41
CA GLU A 45 -2.35 -0.29 -14.41
C GLU A 45 -3.53 -0.77 -15.26
N GLU A 46 -3.75 -2.09 -15.36
CA GLU A 46 -4.91 -2.65 -16.07
C GLU A 46 -6.17 -2.58 -15.20
N CYS A 47 -6.27 -3.40 -14.16
CA CYS A 47 -7.51 -3.53 -13.37
C CYS A 47 -7.64 -2.51 -12.21
N LYS A 48 -6.65 -1.63 -12.04
CA LYS A 48 -6.58 -0.60 -10.97
C LYS A 48 -6.61 -1.16 -9.53
N TYR A 49 -6.49 -2.48 -9.35
CA TYR A 49 -6.40 -3.11 -8.04
C TYR A 49 -5.12 -2.66 -7.32
N THR A 50 -5.27 -2.37 -6.03
CA THR A 50 -4.16 -1.97 -5.16
C THR A 50 -3.88 -3.05 -4.13
N PHE A 51 -2.60 -3.36 -3.96
CA PHE A 51 -2.15 -4.46 -3.12
C PHE A 51 -0.74 -4.18 -2.60
N ASN A 52 -0.28 -5.04 -1.70
CA ASN A 52 1.06 -5.02 -1.16
C ASN A 52 1.96 -5.85 -2.08
N SER A 53 3.01 -5.27 -2.66
CA SER A 53 3.88 -6.03 -3.57
C SER A 53 4.66 -7.14 -2.86
N LYS A 54 4.88 -7.04 -1.54
CA LYS A 54 5.60 -8.04 -0.75
C LYS A 54 4.72 -9.21 -0.35
N THR A 55 3.48 -8.95 0.08
CA THR A 55 2.56 -10.02 0.57
C THR A 55 1.49 -10.43 -0.44
N ARG A 56 1.36 -9.69 -1.55
CA ARG A 56 0.37 -9.90 -2.61
C ARG A 56 -1.09 -9.75 -2.16
N LYS A 57 -1.32 -9.32 -0.91
CA LYS A 57 -2.64 -9.13 -0.31
C LYS A 57 -3.10 -7.68 -0.45
N SER A 58 -4.42 -7.48 -0.32
CA SER A 58 -5.01 -6.13 -0.26
C SER A 58 -4.38 -5.32 0.88
N ASN A 59 -4.04 -4.06 0.58
CA ASN A 59 -3.49 -3.13 1.55
C ASN A 59 -4.55 -2.46 2.43
N LYS A 60 -5.85 -2.79 2.26
CA LYS A 60 -6.95 -2.15 2.99
C LYS A 60 -6.75 -2.16 4.51
N ASN A 61 -6.43 -3.33 5.08
CA ASN A 61 -6.22 -3.46 6.53
C ASN A 61 -4.98 -2.69 7.00
N GLY A 62 -3.89 -2.72 6.23
CA GLY A 62 -2.67 -1.97 6.53
C GLY A 62 -2.90 -0.46 6.51
N ILE A 63 -3.68 0.03 5.55
CA ILE A 63 -4.07 1.45 5.46
C ILE A 63 -4.89 1.87 6.68
N ILE A 64 -5.86 1.05 7.10
CA ILE A 64 -6.67 1.35 8.29
C ILE A 64 -5.79 1.48 9.53
N ILE A 65 -4.90 0.50 9.77
CA ILE A 65 -3.99 0.52 10.93
C ILE A 65 -3.06 1.74 10.87
N TYR A 66 -2.47 2.01 9.71
CA TYR A 66 -1.63 3.19 9.49
C TYR A 66 -2.38 4.48 9.83
N SER A 67 -3.60 4.66 9.31
CA SER A 67 -4.39 5.86 9.54
C SER A 67 -4.76 6.05 11.01
N VAL A 68 -5.07 4.96 11.73
CA VAL A 68 -5.35 5.01 13.19
C VAL A 68 -4.11 5.47 13.95
N ILE A 69 -2.93 4.92 13.63
CA ILE A 69 -1.67 5.31 14.29
C ILE A 69 -1.36 6.79 14.05
N VAL A 70 -1.44 7.25 12.79
CA VAL A 70 -1.20 8.65 12.44
C VAL A 70 -2.16 9.58 13.18
N PHE A 71 -3.43 9.21 13.27
CA PHE A 71 -4.43 9.97 14.00
C PHE A 71 -4.12 10.07 15.49
N VAL A 72 -3.77 8.96 16.15
CA VAL A 72 -3.40 8.94 17.57
C VAL A 72 -2.16 9.80 17.84
N VAL A 73 -1.12 9.67 17.03
CA VAL A 73 0.11 10.47 17.16
C VAL A 73 -0.20 11.96 16.99
N PHE A 74 -0.97 12.32 15.96
CA PHE A 74 -1.38 13.71 15.74
C PHE A 74 -2.18 14.25 16.92
N PHE A 75 -3.15 13.49 17.43
CA PHE A 75 -3.97 13.91 18.56
C PHE A 75 -3.14 14.11 19.83
N LEU A 76 -2.20 13.20 20.14
CA LEU A 76 -1.31 13.35 21.28
C LEU A 76 -0.43 14.60 21.13
N VAL A 77 0.24 14.77 19.99
CA VAL A 77 1.08 15.96 19.74
C VAL A 77 0.26 17.23 19.86
N PHE A 78 -0.92 17.27 19.25
CA PHE A 78 -1.83 18.41 19.33
C PHE A 78 -2.23 18.72 20.78
N PHE A 79 -2.63 17.70 21.55
CA PHE A 79 -3.00 17.84 22.96
C PHE A 79 -1.83 18.35 23.80
N PHE A 80 -0.62 17.80 23.61
CA PHE A 80 0.59 18.25 24.30
C PHE A 80 0.95 19.70 23.96
N LEU A 81 0.88 20.08 22.68
CA LEU A 81 1.12 21.46 22.26
C LEU A 81 0.06 22.42 22.83
N ARG A 82 -1.21 21.98 22.84
CA ARG A 82 -2.33 22.74 23.39
C ARG A 82 -2.25 22.93 24.90
N MET A 83 -1.69 21.98 25.65
CA MET A 83 -1.47 22.10 27.09
C MET A 83 -0.30 23.03 27.43
N ARG A 84 0.64 23.21 26.51
CA ARG A 84 1.82 24.05 26.71
C ARG A 84 1.57 25.55 26.43
N TYR A 85 0.56 25.87 25.62
CA TYR A 85 0.12 27.23 25.29
C TYR A 85 -1.11 27.63 26.11
#